data_AF-A0A917N6M7-F1
#
_entry.id   AF-A0A917N6M7-F1
#
_cell.length_a   1.000
_cell.length_b   1.000
_cell.length_c   1.000
_cell.angle_alpha   90.00
_cell.angle_beta   90.00
_cell.angle_gamma   90.00
#
_symmetry.space_group_name_H-M   'P 1'
#
loop_
_entity.id
_entity.type
_entity.pdbx_description
1 polymer ?
#
loop_
_entity_poly.entity_id
_entity_poly.type
_entity_poly.pdbx_seq_one_letter_code
_entity_poly.pdbx_strand_id
1 'polypeptide(L)'
;MSMYVIVQPAAGDGAEVVEPTPGVRQLMVGVGGAALSVQVPARLGGPGDAARFARGLASAALDFAQWCEQQSLGRHRLHVDGIQSSGALSSEGDA
;
A
#
# COMPACT_ATOMS: atom_id res chain seq x y z
N MET A 1 22.31 -0.41 -15.57
CA MET A 1 21.82 -1.30 -14.49
C MET A 1 20.74 -0.55 -13.72
N SER A 2 19.52 -1.06 -13.68
CA SER A 2 18.45 -0.53 -12.81
C SER A 2 18.48 -1.26 -11.47
N MET A 3 18.24 -0.52 -10.38
CA MET A 3 18.04 -1.08 -9.04
C MET A 3 16.54 -1.10 -8.77
N TYR A 4 16.02 -2.23 -8.27
CA TYR A 4 14.64 -2.36 -7.84
C TYR A 4 14.60 -2.60 -6.34
N VAL A 5 13.70 -1.88 -5.67
CA VAL A 5 13.40 -2.09 -4.25
C VAL A 5 12.00 -2.70 -4.18
N ILE A 6 11.88 -3.87 -3.56
CA ILE A 6 10.60 -4.54 -3.34
C ILE A 6 10.17 -4.28 -1.90
N VAL A 7 8.96 -3.76 -1.73
CA VAL A 7 8.37 -3.45 -0.43
C VAL A 7 7.13 -4.31 -0.24
N GLN A 8 7.04 -5.01 0.90
CA GLN A 8 5.85 -5.75 1.31
C GLN A 8 5.36 -5.17 2.65
N PRO A 9 4.33 -4.30 2.64
CA PRO A 9 3.85 -3.64 3.84
C PRO A 9 3.22 -4.62 4.84
N ALA A 10 3.49 -4.39 6.11
CA ALA A 10 2.81 -5.02 7.25
C ALA A 10 1.96 -4.00 8.02
N ALA A 11 1.14 -4.48 8.94
CA ALA A 11 0.37 -3.61 9.82
C ALA A 11 1.30 -2.69 10.63
N GLY A 12 1.05 -1.38 10.57
CA GLY A 12 1.86 -0.36 11.25
C GLY A 12 2.93 0.29 10.37
N ASP A 13 3.18 -0.22 9.15
CA ASP A 13 4.02 0.47 8.17
C ASP A 13 3.31 1.70 7.61
N GLY A 14 4.09 2.72 7.22
CA GLY A 14 3.53 4.00 6.80
C GLY A 14 4.54 4.89 6.09
N ALA A 15 4.04 6.04 5.63
CA ALA A 15 4.85 7.08 5.01
C ALA A 15 4.60 8.42 5.69
N GLU A 16 5.67 9.16 5.96
CA GLU A 16 5.63 10.46 6.64
C GLU A 16 6.65 11.44 6.06
N VAL A 17 6.37 12.74 6.21
CA VAL A 17 7.35 13.78 5.90
C VAL A 17 8.12 14.11 7.16
N VAL A 18 9.44 13.95 7.10
CA VAL A 18 10.35 14.26 8.20
C VAL A 18 11.25 15.44 7.84
N GLU A 19 11.77 16.10 8.87
CA GLU A 19 12.74 17.18 8.76
C GLU A 19 14.01 16.82 9.55
N PRO A 20 14.91 15.98 8.98
CA PRO A 20 16.09 15.49 9.70
C PRO A 20 17.05 16.60 10.11
N THR A 21 17.08 17.70 9.34
CA THR A 21 17.78 18.93 9.68
C THR A 21 16.88 20.12 9.35
N PRO A 22 16.99 21.25 10.08
CA PRO A 22 16.15 22.42 9.86
C PRO A 22 16.18 22.87 8.38
N GLY A 23 15.00 22.97 7.78
CA GLY A 23 14.79 23.37 6.39
C GLY A 23 14.97 22.25 5.35
N VAL A 24 15.39 21.04 5.74
CA VAL A 24 15.53 19.89 4.82
C VAL A 24 14.38 18.94 5.04
N ARG A 25 13.45 18.86 4.10
CA ARG A 25 12.33 17.91 4.14
C ARG A 25 12.60 16.67 3.31
N GLN A 26 12.15 15.54 3.82
CA GLN A 26 12.26 14.25 3.15
C GLN A 26 10.97 13.46 3.34
N LEU A 27 10.55 12.71 2.31
CA LEU A 27 9.49 11.71 2.46
C LEU A 27 10.17 10.40 2.87
N MET A 28 9.74 9.86 4.00
CA MET A 28 10.20 8.58 4.52
C MET A 28 9.08 7.57 4.44
N VAL A 29 9.39 6.36 3.99
CA VAL A 29 8.52 5.19 4.08
C VAL A 29 9.18 4.20 5.02
N GLY A 30 8.54 3.94 6.16
CA GLY A 30 9.00 2.95 7.14
C GLY A 30 8.33 1.60 6.88
N VAL A 31 9.14 0.55 6.70
CA VAL A 31 8.67 -0.79 6.38
C VAL A 31 9.50 -1.83 7.15
N GLY A 32 8.94 -2.40 8.22
CA GLY A 32 9.55 -3.55 8.90
C GLY A 32 11.05 -3.44 9.25
N GLY A 33 11.51 -2.24 9.62
CA GLY A 33 12.92 -1.96 9.97
C GLY A 33 13.81 -1.47 8.82
N ALA A 34 13.28 -1.38 7.59
CA ALA A 34 13.89 -0.68 6.47
C ALA A 34 13.20 0.67 6.24
N ALA A 35 13.94 1.63 5.68
CA ALA A 35 13.39 2.93 5.32
C ALA A 35 13.77 3.31 3.88
N LEU A 36 12.78 3.79 3.13
CA LEU A 36 12.99 4.41 1.82
C LEU A 36 12.84 5.93 1.98
N SER A 37 13.90 6.68 1.66
CA SER A 37 13.89 8.14 1.71
C SER A 37 13.86 8.75 0.31
N VAL A 38 12.92 9.67 0.06
CA VAL A 38 12.93 10.55 -1.12
C VAL A 38 13.44 11.92 -0.67
N GLN A 39 14.61 12.30 -1.17
CA GLN A 39 15.30 13.52 -0.78
C GLN A 39 15.11 14.64 -1.80
N VAL A 40 15.07 15.89 -1.32
CA VAL A 40 15.09 17.06 -2.18
C VAL A 40 16.51 17.29 -2.70
N PRO A 41 16.75 17.27 -4.02
CA PRO A 41 18.09 17.51 -4.56
C PRO A 41 18.58 18.92 -4.25
N ALA A 42 19.82 19.05 -3.80
CA ALA A 42 20.46 20.32 -3.45
C ALA A 42 20.92 21.12 -4.70
N ARG A 43 19.97 21.47 -5.57
CA ARG A 43 20.21 22.27 -6.79
C ARG A 43 19.03 23.21 -7.07
N LEU A 44 19.26 24.22 -7.92
CA LEU A 44 18.20 25.10 -8.43
C LEU A 44 17.08 24.25 -9.09
N GLY A 45 15.83 24.50 -8.73
CA GLY A 45 14.67 23.72 -9.21
C GLY A 45 14.44 22.38 -8.51
N GLY A 46 15.36 21.93 -7.65
CA GLY A 46 15.25 20.68 -6.87
C GLY A 46 13.92 20.53 -6.12
N PRO A 47 13.43 21.54 -5.38
CA PRO A 47 12.13 21.47 -4.71
C PRO A 47 10.96 21.27 -5.67
N GLY A 48 10.99 21.90 -6.86
CA GLY A 48 9.95 21.74 -7.87
C GLY A 48 9.93 20.33 -8.46
N ASP A 49 11.10 19.78 -8.75
CA ASP A 49 11.24 18.40 -9.23
C ASP A 49 10.80 17.38 -8.18
N ALA A 50 11.20 17.58 -6.91
CA ALA A 50 10.78 16.73 -5.80
C ALA A 50 9.26 16.78 -5.60
N ALA A 51 8.64 17.96 -5.71
CA ALA A 51 7.19 18.10 -5.62
C ALA A 51 6.47 17.39 -6.77
N ARG A 52 6.98 17.49 -8.00
CA ARG A 52 6.43 16.79 -9.17
C ARG A 52 6.52 15.27 -9.00
N PHE A 53 7.68 14.78 -8.57
CA PHE A 53 7.90 13.37 -8.28
C PHE A 53 6.96 12.86 -7.17
N ALA A 54 6.88 13.57 -6.04
CA ALA A 54 6.05 13.18 -4.90
C ALA A 54 4.56 13.11 -5.26
N ARG A 55 4.06 14.06 -6.07
CA ARG A 55 2.67 14.02 -6.56
C ARG A 55 2.40 12.81 -7.47
N GLY A 56 3.32 12.51 -8.39
CA GLY A 56 3.21 11.34 -9.25
C GLY A 56 3.22 10.04 -8.45
N LEU A 57 4.12 9.93 -7.47
CA LEU A 57 4.19 8.79 -6.57
C LEU A 57 2.90 8.62 -5.75
N ALA A 58 2.38 9.71 -5.16
CA ALA A 58 1.15 9.68 -4.37
C ALA A 58 -0.06 9.25 -5.21
N SER A 59 -0.19 9.77 -6.45
CA SER A 59 -1.25 9.37 -7.37
C SER A 59 -1.19 7.87 -7.68
N ALA A 60 -0.01 7.37 -8.07
CA ALA A 60 0.17 5.95 -8.40
C ALA A 60 -0.07 5.04 -7.18
N ALA A 61 0.36 5.48 -5.99
CA ALA A 61 0.11 4.75 -4.75
C ALA A 61 -1.38 4.69 -4.40
N LEU A 62 -2.13 5.77 -4.63
CA LEU A 62 -3.58 5.80 -4.42
C LEU A 62 -4.31 4.85 -5.39
N ASP A 63 -3.96 4.87 -6.67
CA ASP A 63 -4.54 3.96 -7.66
C ASP A 63 -4.28 2.49 -7.29
N PHE A 64 -3.06 2.19 -6.82
CA PHE A 64 -2.70 0.85 -6.34
C PHE A 64 -3.48 0.45 -5.08
N ALA A 65 -3.66 1.37 -4.12
CA ALA A 65 -4.44 1.13 -2.92
C ALA A 65 -5.91 0.80 -3.24
N GLN A 66 -6.53 1.56 -4.14
CA GLN A 66 -7.90 1.31 -4.60
C GLN A 66 -8.04 -0.09 -5.22
N TRP A 67 -7.06 -0.52 -6.01
CA TRP A 67 -7.05 -1.87 -6.56
C TRP A 67 -6.94 -2.93 -5.44
N CYS A 68 -6.04 -2.75 -4.48
CA CYS A 68 -5.90 -3.66 -3.32
C CYS A 68 -7.21 -3.80 -2.53
N GLU A 69 -7.91 -2.69 -2.29
CA GLU A 69 -9.20 -2.67 -1.60
C GLU A 69 -10.27 -3.47 -2.38
N GLN A 70 -10.34 -3.28 -3.70
CA GLN A 70 -11.24 -4.05 -4.57
C GLN A 70 -10.96 -5.55 -4.52
N GLN A 71 -9.68 -5.96 -4.52
CA GLN A 71 -9.31 -7.37 -4.39
C GLN A 71 -9.67 -7.94 -3.01
N SER A 72 -9.48 -7.16 -1.94
CA SER A 72 -9.85 -7.55 -0.58
C SER A 72 -11.36 -7.80 -0.46
N LEU A 73 -12.18 -6.90 -1.00
CA LEU A 73 -13.63 -7.02 -1.02
C LEU A 73 -14.11 -8.19 -1.92
N GLY A 74 -13.46 -8.39 -3.07
CA GLY A 74 -13.75 -9.50 -3.98
C GLY A 74 -13.49 -10.88 -3.36
N ARG A 75 -12.41 -11.03 -2.57
CA ARG A 75 -12.12 -12.26 -1.83
C ARG A 75 -13.13 -12.54 -0.71
N HIS A 76 -13.67 -11.50 -0.07
CA HIS A 76 -14.73 -11.67 0.92
C HIS A 76 -16.04 -12.17 0.31
N ARG A 77 -16.40 -11.75 -0.91
CA ARG A 77 -17.59 -12.25 -1.61
C ARG A 77 -17.50 -13.73 -1.96
N LEU A 78 -16.36 -14.20 -2.46
CA LEU A 78 -16.18 -15.62 -2.79
C LEU A 78 -16.14 -16.54 -1.56
N HIS A 79 -15.83 -16.02 -0.36
CA HIS A 79 -15.86 -16.81 0.88
C HIS A 79 -17.27 -16.94 1.47
N VAL A 80 -18.16 -15.97 1.24
CA VAL A 80 -19.55 -16.01 1.74
C VAL A 80 -20.40 -17.04 0.99
N ASP A 81 -20.14 -17.29 -0.29
CA ASP A 81 -20.88 -18.30 -1.08
C ASP A 81 -20.48 -19.74 -0.72
N GLY A 82 -19.31 -19.96 -0.09
CA GLY A 82 -18.83 -21.29 0.30
C GLY A 82 -19.44 -21.85 1.60
N ILE A 83 -20.10 -21.02 2.41
CA ILE A 83 -20.68 -21.44 3.71
C ILE A 83 -22.17 -21.81 3.58
N GLN A 84 -22.84 -21.46 2.48
CA GLN A 84 -24.27 -21.77 2.29
C GLN A 84 -24.58 -23.07 1.54
N SER A 85 -23.60 -23.78 0.97
CA SER A 85 -23.85 -25.00 0.16
C SER A 85 -23.62 -26.35 0.87
N SER A 86 -23.32 -26.39 2.17
CA SER A 86 -23.13 -27.67 2.91
C SER A 86 -24.22 -27.99 3.95
N GLY A 87 -25.34 -27.27 3.97
CA GLY A 87 -26.33 -27.35 5.05
C GLY A 87 -27.78 -27.61 4.63
N ALA A 88 -28.06 -28.40 3.59
CA ALA A 88 -29.44 -28.84 3.32
C ALA A 88 -29.47 -30.02 2.34
N LEU A 89 -29.18 -31.24 2.82
CA LEU A 89 -29.60 -32.52 2.20
C LEU A 89 -29.27 -33.65 3.19
N SER A 90 -30.05 -33.77 4.26
CA SER A 90 -30.13 -34.98 5.11
C SER A 90 -31.36 -34.87 6.02
N SER A 91 -32.52 -35.17 5.45
CA SER A 91 -33.69 -35.62 6.22
C SER A 91 -34.45 -36.61 5.36
N GLU A 92 -33.85 -37.79 5.17
CA GLU A 92 -34.53 -38.99 4.69
C GLU A 92 -34.37 -40.05 5.78
N GLY A 93 -35.50 -40.58 6.27
CA GLY A 93 -35.59 -41.73 7.17
C GLY A 93 -35.69 -41.42 8.66
N ASP A 94 -36.88 -41.55 9.25
CA ASP A 94 -37.31 -42.77 9.97
C ASP A 94 -38.49 -42.47 10.92
N ALA A 95 -39.63 -43.15 10.70
CA ALA A 95 -40.72 -43.54 11.61
C ALA A 95 -42.08 -43.60 10.88
#